data_AF-A0A970DZT5-F1
#
_entry.id   AF-A0A970DZT5-F1
#
_cell.length_a   1.000
_cell.length_b   1.000
_cell.length_c   1.000
_cell.angle_alpha   90.00
_cell.angle_beta   90.00
_cell.angle_gamma   90.00
#
_symmetry.space_group_name_H-M   'P 1'
#
loop_
_entity.id
_entity.type
_entity.pdbx_description
1 polymer ?
#
loop_
_entity_poly.entity_id
_entity_poly.type
_entity_poly.pdbx_seq_one_letter_code
_entity_poly.pdbx_strand_id
1 'polypeptide(L)'
;MRIRCPTIRCRVVGSDDPIVLAAKNAGRGGVRKLQHSWVRFLDIQYGKSGDLISYLQQQVKDRGIDYLVHFTHVDNLPSIKRLGLLPRNVLIKLGIPHIALDPNRYDGTSGICLSVMYPNSSMLYHKRMEYGHDCWAFILVSPDVLWKNDCAFFAHNAACAMYRGINLDDLKTTDAFNAVFAEPQNGSRRAMGLHSWCTTDLQAEVKAYKPISQDYFLEIIDRRSPRYHFFLNRRDAIL
;
A
#
# COMPACT_ATOMS: atom_id res chain seq x y z
N MET A 1 -37.25 17.53 24.92
CA MET A 1 -36.63 17.45 23.58
C MET A 1 -35.65 16.27 23.59
N ARG A 2 -35.98 15.13 22.96
CA ARG A 2 -35.09 13.95 22.91
C ARG A 2 -34.05 14.19 21.82
N ILE A 3 -32.83 14.52 22.20
CA ILE A 3 -31.69 14.58 21.28
C ILE A 3 -31.39 13.14 20.87
N ARG A 4 -31.70 12.77 19.62
CA ARG A 4 -31.25 11.50 19.05
C ARG A 4 -29.73 11.57 18.92
N CYS A 5 -29.01 10.75 19.67
CA CYS A 5 -27.59 10.53 19.41
C CYS A 5 -27.42 10.00 17.98
N PRO A 6 -26.52 10.58 17.15
CA PRO A 6 -26.16 9.99 15.88
C PRO A 6 -25.53 8.63 16.18
N THR A 7 -26.17 7.56 15.70
CA THR A 7 -25.61 6.21 15.78
C THR A 7 -24.49 6.12 14.74
N ILE A 8 -23.25 6.38 15.15
CA ILE A 8 -22.08 6.29 14.27
C ILE A 8 -21.25 5.06 14.60
N ARG A 9 -21.24 4.16 13.60
CA ARG A 9 -20.20 3.28 13.04
C ARG A 9 -19.10 2.78 13.98
N CYS A 10 -18.93 1.45 13.99
CA CYS A 10 -17.70 0.77 14.40
C CYS A 10 -16.47 1.55 13.93
N ARG A 11 -15.60 1.91 14.87
CA ARG A 11 -14.32 2.55 14.62
C ARG A 11 -13.23 1.56 15.03
N VAL A 12 -12.37 1.19 14.08
CA VAL A 12 -11.14 0.44 14.37
C VAL A 12 -10.12 1.46 14.90
N VAL A 13 -9.43 1.10 15.97
CA VAL A 13 -8.50 1.97 16.70
C VAL A 13 -7.33 1.14 17.22
N GLY A 14 -6.12 1.70 17.18
CA GLY A 14 -4.91 1.05 17.67
C GLY A 14 -4.92 0.82 19.18
N SER A 15 -4.09 -0.10 19.68
CA SER A 15 -4.07 -0.52 21.10
C SER A 15 -3.81 0.59 22.10
N ASP A 16 -3.16 1.67 21.63
CA ASP A 16 -2.65 2.80 22.42
C ASP A 16 -3.55 4.04 22.27
N ASP A 17 -4.62 3.95 21.46
CA ASP A 17 -5.60 5.02 21.34
C ASP A 17 -6.25 5.29 22.71
N PRO A 18 -6.37 6.56 23.15
CA PRO A 18 -7.02 6.92 24.40
C PRO A 18 -8.40 6.30 24.58
N ILE A 19 -9.14 6.06 23.48
CA ILE A 19 -10.44 5.39 23.51
C ILE A 19 -10.33 3.92 23.86
N VAL A 20 -9.27 3.21 23.43
CA VAL A 20 -9.01 1.80 23.75
C VAL A 20 -8.55 1.67 25.20
N LEU A 21 -7.69 2.57 25.67
CA LEU A 21 -7.28 2.62 27.08
C LEU A 21 -8.47 2.93 27.99
N ALA A 22 -9.34 3.86 27.59
CA ALA A 22 -10.57 4.16 28.32
C ALA A 22 -11.58 3.00 28.30
N ALA A 23 -11.65 2.26 27.18
CA ALA A 23 -12.53 1.11 26.99
C ALA A 23 -12.11 -0.10 27.82
N LYS A 24 -10.79 -0.40 27.88
CA LYS A 24 -10.20 -1.47 28.71
C LYS A 24 -10.64 -1.40 30.18
N ASN A 25 -10.82 -0.19 30.70
CA ASN A 25 -11.19 0.08 32.09
C ASN A 25 -12.71 0.23 32.35
N ALA A 26 -13.56 0.17 31.30
CA ALA A 26 -14.99 0.51 31.42
C ALA A 26 -15.94 -0.69 31.38
N GLY A 27 -15.56 -1.78 30.70
CA GLY A 27 -16.45 -2.93 30.48
C GLY A 27 -17.61 -2.66 29.51
N ARG A 28 -18.30 -3.73 29.09
CA ARG A 28 -19.42 -3.67 28.11
C ARG A 28 -20.58 -2.85 28.69
N GLY A 29 -21.07 -1.87 27.94
CA GLY A 29 -22.14 -0.95 28.36
C GLY A 29 -21.65 0.28 29.13
N GLY A 30 -20.36 0.37 29.45
CA GLY A 30 -19.76 1.48 30.19
C GLY A 30 -19.79 2.80 29.41
N VAL A 31 -19.95 3.91 30.14
CA VAL A 31 -19.94 5.28 29.60
C VAL A 31 -18.70 6.01 30.11
N ARG A 32 -17.96 6.68 29.22
CA ARG A 32 -16.77 7.47 29.57
C ARG A 32 -16.82 8.85 28.93
N LYS A 33 -16.31 9.84 29.65
CA LYS A 33 -16.15 11.22 29.18
C LYS A 33 -14.79 11.33 28.50
N LEU A 34 -14.79 11.57 27.20
CA LEU A 34 -13.61 12.05 26.46
C LEU A 34 -13.63 13.58 26.46
N GLN A 35 -12.51 14.23 26.10
CA GLN A 35 -12.31 15.68 26.25
C GLN A 35 -13.51 16.55 25.82
N HIS A 36 -14.25 16.16 24.78
CA HIS A 36 -15.39 16.94 24.27
C HIS A 36 -16.69 16.14 24.07
N SER A 37 -16.77 14.88 24.52
CA SER A 37 -17.98 14.06 24.30
C SER A 37 -18.10 12.88 25.28
N TRP A 38 -19.34 12.42 25.48
CA TRP A 38 -19.62 11.18 26.20
C TRP A 38 -19.77 10.03 25.20
N VAL A 39 -19.03 8.95 25.41
CA VAL A 39 -19.10 7.74 24.60
C VAL A 39 -19.61 6.57 25.44
N ARG A 40 -20.50 5.77 24.86
CA ARG A 40 -20.98 4.51 25.43
C ARG A 40 -20.42 3.35 24.63
N PHE A 41 -19.70 2.47 25.30
CA PHE A 41 -19.15 1.27 24.68
C PHE A 41 -20.23 0.19 24.59
N LEU A 42 -20.73 -0.06 23.38
CA LEU A 42 -21.76 -1.08 23.15
C LEU A 42 -21.13 -2.48 23.07
N ASP A 43 -19.97 -2.58 22.43
CA ASP A 43 -19.17 -3.81 22.39
C ASP A 43 -17.68 -3.49 22.13
N ILE A 44 -16.78 -4.34 22.63
CA ILE A 44 -15.33 -4.26 22.38
C ILE A 44 -14.87 -5.64 21.96
N GLN A 45 -14.38 -5.77 20.72
CA GLN A 45 -13.83 -7.02 20.21
C GLN A 45 -12.32 -6.88 20.04
N TYR A 46 -11.56 -7.78 20.64
CA TYR A 46 -10.12 -7.88 20.46
C TYR A 46 -9.84 -8.89 19.35
N GLY A 47 -9.35 -8.42 18.20
CA GLY A 47 -8.96 -9.30 17.11
C GLY A 47 -7.66 -10.04 17.41
N LYS A 48 -7.58 -11.33 17.09
CA LYS A 48 -6.30 -12.06 16.97
C LYS A 48 -5.59 -11.62 15.69
N SER A 49 -4.28 -11.85 15.58
CA SER A 49 -3.51 -11.53 14.35
C SER A 49 -4.13 -12.13 13.07
N GLY A 50 -4.77 -13.29 13.17
CA GLY A 50 -5.52 -13.89 12.07
C GLY A 50 -6.75 -13.08 11.63
N ASP A 51 -7.36 -12.30 12.52
CA ASP A 51 -8.52 -11.46 12.20
C ASP A 51 -8.08 -10.22 11.40
N LEU A 52 -6.89 -9.66 11.68
CA LEU A 52 -6.33 -8.57 10.87
C LEU A 52 -5.96 -9.02 9.46
N ILE A 53 -5.34 -10.21 9.32
CA ILE A 53 -5.03 -10.79 8.01
C ILE A 53 -6.33 -11.01 7.23
N SER A 54 -7.35 -11.59 7.87
CA SER A 54 -8.65 -11.83 7.26
C SER A 54 -9.34 -10.51 6.84
N TYR A 55 -9.20 -9.45 7.65
CA TYR A 55 -9.75 -8.14 7.31
C TYR A 55 -9.03 -7.49 6.13
N LEU A 56 -7.69 -7.49 6.09
CA LEU A 56 -6.93 -6.96 4.95
C LEU A 56 -7.26 -7.71 3.65
N GLN A 57 -7.33 -9.04 3.71
CA GLN A 57 -7.78 -9.88 2.60
C GLN A 57 -9.15 -9.48 2.09
N GLN A 58 -10.11 -9.25 3.00
CA GLN A 58 -11.44 -8.80 2.66
C GLN A 58 -11.41 -7.41 2.01
N GLN A 59 -10.63 -6.46 2.54
CA GLN A 59 -10.51 -5.11 1.95
C GLN A 59 -9.93 -5.13 0.54
N VAL A 60 -8.94 -6.00 0.29
CA VAL A 60 -8.34 -6.24 -1.03
C VAL A 60 -9.37 -6.82 -2.00
N LYS A 61 -10.10 -7.85 -1.56
CA LYS A 61 -11.16 -8.50 -2.34
C LYS A 61 -12.31 -7.56 -2.67
N ASP A 62 -12.82 -6.82 -1.68
CA ASP A 62 -13.94 -5.88 -1.84
C ASP A 62 -13.62 -4.75 -2.82
N ARG A 63 -12.34 -4.36 -2.91
CA ARG A 63 -11.89 -3.35 -3.86
C ARG A 63 -11.70 -3.89 -5.27
N GLY A 64 -11.56 -5.20 -5.44
CA GLY A 64 -11.15 -5.81 -6.71
C GLY A 64 -9.67 -5.58 -7.02
N ILE A 65 -8.81 -5.68 -6.00
CA ILE A 65 -7.36 -5.60 -6.19
C ILE A 65 -6.85 -6.99 -6.54
N ASP A 66 -6.62 -7.22 -7.83
CA ASP A 66 -6.21 -8.51 -8.37
C ASP A 66 -4.70 -8.72 -8.34
N TYR A 67 -3.92 -7.64 -8.36
CA TYR A 67 -2.45 -7.69 -8.40
C TYR A 67 -1.81 -6.36 -7.99
N LEU A 68 -0.53 -6.46 -7.62
CA LEU A 68 0.39 -5.35 -7.46
C LEU A 68 1.33 -5.30 -8.66
N VAL A 69 1.97 -4.15 -8.90
CA VAL A 69 2.88 -3.95 -10.03
C VAL A 69 4.23 -3.51 -9.50
N HIS A 70 5.28 -4.24 -9.87
CA HIS A 70 6.66 -3.75 -9.82
C HIS A 70 7.11 -3.41 -11.24
N PHE A 71 7.53 -2.18 -11.48
CA PHE A 71 8.20 -1.84 -12.74
C PHE A 71 9.72 -1.77 -12.53
N THR A 72 10.46 -2.22 -13.53
CA THR A 72 11.92 -2.32 -13.47
C THR A 72 12.55 -2.16 -14.85
N HIS A 73 13.86 -1.94 -14.90
CA HIS A 73 14.59 -1.99 -16.16
C HIS A 73 14.68 -3.43 -16.68
N VAL A 74 14.55 -3.63 -17.99
CA VAL A 74 14.51 -4.95 -18.64
C VAL A 74 15.74 -5.80 -18.32
N ASP A 75 16.92 -5.17 -18.16
CA ASP A 75 18.17 -5.85 -17.81
C ASP A 75 18.16 -6.49 -16.41
N ASN A 76 17.23 -6.09 -15.54
CA ASN A 76 17.05 -6.73 -14.23
C ASN A 76 16.27 -8.04 -14.34
N LEU A 77 15.56 -8.31 -15.45
CA LEU A 77 14.71 -9.49 -15.58
C LEU A 77 15.43 -10.83 -15.39
N PRO A 78 16.66 -11.06 -15.92
CA PRO A 78 17.34 -12.34 -15.73
C PRO A 78 17.58 -12.69 -14.26
N SER A 79 17.94 -11.72 -13.42
CA SER A 79 18.13 -11.96 -11.98
C SER A 79 16.79 -12.11 -11.26
N ILE A 80 15.79 -11.30 -11.60
CA ILE A 80 14.44 -11.38 -11.01
C ILE A 80 13.78 -12.74 -11.31
N LYS A 81 13.90 -13.25 -12.54
CA LYS A 81 13.42 -14.58 -12.94
C LYS A 81 14.19 -15.74 -12.31
N ARG A 82 15.31 -15.49 -11.62
CA ARG A 82 16.09 -16.52 -10.96
C ARG A 82 15.96 -16.45 -9.44
N LEU A 83 15.86 -15.24 -8.90
CA LEU A 83 15.98 -14.97 -7.46
C LEU A 83 14.71 -14.37 -6.84
N GLY A 84 13.71 -14.02 -7.66
CA GLY A 84 12.59 -13.20 -7.22
C GLY A 84 12.95 -11.72 -7.11
N LEU A 85 12.06 -10.93 -6.51
CA LEU A 85 12.35 -9.53 -6.20
C LEU A 85 13.09 -9.49 -4.87
N LEU A 86 14.29 -8.91 -4.88
CA LEU A 86 15.12 -8.76 -3.70
C LEU A 86 15.16 -7.29 -3.26
N PRO A 87 15.10 -7.00 -1.95
CA PRO A 87 15.38 -5.67 -1.44
C PRO A 87 16.77 -5.18 -1.85
N ARG A 88 16.94 -3.86 -2.05
CA ARG A 88 18.18 -3.29 -2.62
C ARG A 88 19.41 -3.59 -1.77
N ASN A 89 19.27 -3.56 -0.44
CA ASN A 89 20.35 -3.93 0.48
C ASN A 89 20.79 -5.38 0.32
N VAL A 90 19.87 -6.29 0.01
CA VAL A 90 20.17 -7.70 -0.27
C VAL A 90 20.90 -7.84 -1.62
N LEU A 91 20.44 -7.13 -2.66
CA LEU A 91 21.12 -7.11 -3.97
C LEU A 91 22.58 -6.65 -3.84
N ILE A 92 22.81 -5.55 -3.10
CA ILE A 92 24.15 -5.02 -2.84
C ILE A 92 24.99 -6.02 -2.04
N LYS A 93 24.44 -6.56 -0.95
CA LYS A 93 25.15 -7.52 -0.08
C LYS A 93 25.57 -8.79 -0.83
N LEU A 94 24.74 -9.26 -1.76
CA LEU A 94 25.02 -10.45 -2.57
C LEU A 94 25.80 -10.15 -3.86
N GLY A 95 26.15 -8.89 -4.13
CA GLY A 95 26.87 -8.50 -5.35
C GLY A 95 26.09 -8.79 -6.63
N ILE A 96 24.75 -8.77 -6.58
CA ILE A 96 23.91 -9.03 -7.75
C ILE A 96 23.87 -7.76 -8.62
N PRO A 97 24.34 -7.81 -9.88
CA PRO A 97 24.24 -6.68 -10.79
C PRO A 97 22.78 -6.28 -11.00
N HIS A 98 22.50 -4.99 -10.88
CA HIS A 98 21.16 -4.44 -11.08
C HIS A 98 21.24 -2.96 -11.46
N ILE A 99 20.26 -2.50 -12.24
CA ILE A 99 20.02 -1.09 -12.54
C ILE A 99 19.06 -0.54 -11.48
N ALA A 100 19.59 0.29 -10.59
CA ALA A 100 18.81 0.97 -9.56
C ALA A 100 18.12 2.21 -10.14
N LEU A 101 16.78 2.22 -10.13
CA LEU A 101 16.00 3.31 -10.70
C LEU A 101 16.08 4.61 -9.87
N ASP A 102 16.29 4.51 -8.55
CA ASP A 102 16.54 5.66 -7.70
C ASP A 102 17.88 5.43 -6.99
N PRO A 103 18.99 6.01 -7.48
CA PRO A 103 20.30 5.80 -6.87
C PRO A 103 20.38 6.45 -5.48
N ASN A 104 19.72 7.60 -5.28
CA ASN A 104 19.85 8.44 -4.09
C ASN A 104 18.91 8.05 -2.94
N ARG A 105 17.80 7.33 -3.22
CA ARG A 105 16.85 6.77 -2.22
C ARG A 105 16.58 7.75 -1.07
N TYR A 106 15.99 8.89 -1.40
CA TYR A 106 15.63 9.89 -0.40
C TYR A 106 14.58 9.41 0.61
N ASP A 107 13.91 8.29 0.34
CA ASP A 107 13.02 7.59 1.27
C ASP A 107 13.77 6.87 2.41
N GLY A 108 15.08 6.67 2.30
CA GLY A 108 15.91 6.01 3.31
C GLY A 108 15.62 4.52 3.52
N THR A 109 14.82 3.89 2.66
CA THR A 109 14.42 2.48 2.83
C THR A 109 15.16 1.57 1.84
N SER A 110 15.23 0.26 2.10
CA SER A 110 15.73 -0.76 1.15
C SER A 110 14.63 -1.65 0.54
N GLY A 111 13.37 -1.39 0.88
CA GLY A 111 12.21 -2.18 0.44
C GLY A 111 11.99 -2.19 -1.08
N ILE A 112 11.31 -3.24 -1.53
CA ILE A 112 10.82 -3.42 -2.90
C ILE A 112 9.60 -2.53 -3.08
N CYS A 113 9.63 -1.65 -4.08
CA CYS A 113 8.52 -0.76 -4.39
C CYS A 113 7.46 -1.49 -5.21
N LEU A 114 6.22 -1.45 -4.77
CA LEU A 114 5.06 -2.00 -5.47
C LEU A 114 3.99 -0.90 -5.60
N SER A 115 3.28 -0.89 -6.70
CA SER A 115 2.11 -0.04 -6.93
C SER A 115 0.85 -0.92 -7.01
N VAL A 116 -0.30 -0.41 -6.58
CA VAL A 116 -1.56 -1.17 -6.63
C VAL A 116 -2.16 -1.09 -8.03
N MET A 117 -2.38 -2.24 -8.69
CA MET A 117 -2.97 -2.42 -10.03
C MET A 117 -2.24 -1.77 -11.22
N TYR A 118 -1.67 -0.57 -11.08
CA TYR A 118 -0.94 0.12 -12.14
C TYR A 118 0.36 0.70 -11.59
N PRO A 119 1.39 0.82 -12.44
CA PRO A 119 2.65 1.43 -12.01
C PRO A 119 2.44 2.88 -11.61
N ASN A 120 3.27 3.38 -10.69
CA ASN A 120 3.41 4.81 -10.44
C ASN A 120 3.80 5.51 -11.75
N SER A 121 2.79 6.08 -12.43
CA SER A 121 2.91 6.58 -13.81
C SER A 121 3.82 7.81 -13.88
N SER A 122 3.82 8.64 -12.84
CA SER A 122 4.70 9.79 -12.70
C SER A 122 6.16 9.35 -12.60
N MET A 123 6.49 8.44 -11.69
CA MET A 123 7.86 7.92 -11.55
C MET A 123 8.31 7.20 -12.82
N LEU A 124 7.47 6.34 -13.39
CA LEU A 124 7.76 5.64 -14.63
C LEU A 124 8.04 6.61 -15.78
N TYR A 125 7.23 7.65 -15.95
CA TYR A 125 7.44 8.68 -16.98
C TYR A 125 8.80 9.35 -16.84
N HIS A 126 9.16 9.82 -15.64
CA HIS A 126 10.45 10.44 -15.42
C HIS A 126 11.61 9.49 -15.72
N LYS A 127 11.50 8.24 -15.27
CA LYS A 127 12.55 7.24 -15.49
C LYS A 127 12.68 6.83 -16.96
N ARG A 128 11.59 6.81 -17.73
CA ARG A 128 11.61 6.62 -19.18
C ARG A 128 12.40 7.72 -19.90
N MET A 129 12.31 8.96 -19.44
CA MET A 129 13.09 10.07 -20.02
C MET A 129 14.59 9.92 -19.74
N GLU A 130 14.94 9.33 -18.60
CA GLU A 130 16.33 9.18 -18.14
C GLU A 130 17.03 7.95 -18.75
N TYR A 131 16.35 6.79 -18.78
CA TYR A 131 16.94 5.50 -19.17
C TYR A 131 16.47 4.97 -20.53
N GLY A 132 15.58 5.69 -21.21
CA GLY A 132 15.04 5.31 -22.52
C GLY A 132 13.61 4.75 -22.45
N HIS A 133 12.87 4.92 -23.56
CA HIS A 133 11.42 4.71 -23.58
C HIS A 133 10.98 3.25 -23.53
N ASP A 134 11.80 2.32 -24.06
CA ASP A 134 11.42 0.93 -24.33
C ASP A 134 12.19 -0.12 -23.51
N CYS A 135 12.88 0.31 -22.46
CA CYS A 135 13.74 -0.54 -21.65
C CYS A 135 13.07 -1.06 -20.37
N TRP A 136 11.74 -1.20 -20.37
CA TRP A 136 10.96 -1.46 -19.16
C TRP A 136 10.37 -2.87 -19.14
N ALA A 137 10.15 -3.36 -17.93
CA ALA A 137 9.35 -4.55 -17.68
C ALA A 137 8.47 -4.32 -16.45
N PHE A 138 7.32 -5.00 -16.43
CA PHE A 138 6.36 -4.96 -15.36
C PHE A 138 6.15 -6.37 -14.83
N ILE A 139 6.14 -6.52 -13.52
CA ILE A 139 5.89 -7.80 -12.85
C ILE A 139 4.60 -7.63 -12.08
N LEU A 140 3.59 -8.39 -12.48
CA LEU A 140 2.34 -8.49 -11.75
C LEU A 140 2.56 -9.46 -10.59
N VAL A 141 2.37 -8.98 -9.37
CA VAL A 141 2.63 -9.70 -8.14
C VAL A 141 1.30 -9.97 -7.44
N SER A 142 1.12 -11.20 -6.96
CA SER A 142 -0.06 -11.61 -6.20
C SER A 142 -0.28 -10.70 -4.98
N PRO A 143 -1.53 -10.28 -4.72
CA PRO A 143 -1.86 -9.46 -3.56
C PRO A 143 -1.62 -10.18 -2.23
N ASP A 144 -1.43 -11.51 -2.25
CA ASP A 144 -1.02 -12.31 -1.08
C ASP A 144 0.20 -11.75 -0.37
N VAL A 145 1.10 -11.09 -1.11
CA VAL A 145 2.29 -10.44 -0.55
C VAL A 145 1.92 -9.42 0.55
N LEU A 146 0.75 -8.77 0.47
CA LEU A 146 0.33 -7.75 1.42
C LEU A 146 0.17 -8.25 2.87
N TRP A 147 -0.12 -9.55 3.05
CA TRP A 147 -0.26 -10.17 4.37
C TRP A 147 0.74 -11.31 4.62
N LYS A 148 1.46 -11.79 3.60
CA LYS A 148 2.51 -12.80 3.74
C LYS A 148 3.93 -12.21 3.81
N ASN A 149 4.09 -10.92 3.49
CA ASN A 149 5.35 -10.18 3.58
C ASN A 149 5.24 -9.07 4.64
N ASP A 150 6.39 -8.52 5.03
CA ASP A 150 6.47 -7.33 5.86
C ASP A 150 6.28 -6.09 4.96
N CYS A 151 5.05 -5.58 4.91
CA CYS A 151 4.65 -4.49 4.02
C CYS A 151 4.30 -3.21 4.79
N ALA A 152 4.79 -2.06 4.30
CA ALA A 152 4.30 -0.74 4.71
C ALA A 152 3.55 -0.05 3.56
N PHE A 153 2.54 0.73 3.93
CA PHE A 153 1.60 1.40 3.04
C PHE A 153 1.77 2.92 3.11
N PHE A 154 2.08 3.52 1.97
CA PHE A 154 2.26 4.96 1.83
C PHE A 154 1.14 5.51 0.95
N ALA A 155 0.27 6.33 1.53
CA ALA A 155 -0.83 6.97 0.81
C ALA A 155 -0.36 7.98 -0.26
N HIS A 156 0.87 8.47 -0.13
CA HIS A 156 1.57 9.30 -1.09
C HIS A 156 2.94 8.68 -1.41
N ASN A 157 3.77 9.38 -2.19
CA ASN A 157 5.15 8.97 -2.41
C ASN A 157 5.89 8.73 -1.08
N ALA A 158 6.58 7.60 -0.93
CA ALA A 158 7.31 7.25 0.30
C ALA A 158 8.44 8.25 0.65
N ALA A 159 8.95 9.01 -0.32
CA ALA A 159 9.93 10.08 -0.10
C ALA A 159 9.28 11.43 0.31
N CYS A 160 7.95 11.50 0.43
CA CYS A 160 7.26 12.72 0.85
C CYS A 160 7.70 13.15 2.26
N ALA A 161 7.87 14.46 2.45
CA ALA A 161 8.34 15.03 3.71
C ALA A 161 7.46 14.65 4.91
N MET A 162 6.17 14.39 4.69
CA MET A 162 5.25 13.96 5.74
C MET A 162 5.63 12.64 6.40
N TYR A 163 6.37 11.77 5.71
CA TYR A 163 6.82 10.48 6.25
C TYR A 163 8.14 10.57 7.01
N ARG A 164 8.79 11.75 7.04
CA ARG A 164 10.04 11.93 7.77
C ARG A 164 9.79 11.84 9.27
N GLY A 165 10.47 10.91 9.94
CA GLY A 165 10.36 10.72 11.38
C GLY A 165 9.11 9.96 11.83
N ILE A 166 8.25 9.51 10.90
CA ILE A 166 7.15 8.59 11.22
C ILE A 166 7.73 7.23 11.59
N ASN A 167 7.15 6.59 12.63
CA ASN A 167 7.49 5.21 12.95
C ASN A 167 6.97 4.30 11.83
N LEU A 168 7.87 3.51 11.24
CA LEU A 168 7.53 2.65 10.11
C LEU A 168 6.41 1.66 10.46
N ASP A 169 6.32 1.19 11.71
CA ASP A 169 5.30 0.24 12.12
C ASP A 169 3.88 0.83 12.06
N ASP A 170 3.72 2.15 12.18
CA ASP A 170 2.42 2.83 12.00
C ASP A 170 1.92 2.69 10.55
N LEU A 171 2.85 2.58 9.60
CA LEU A 171 2.57 2.41 8.18
C LEU A 171 2.34 0.93 7.80
N LYS A 172 2.53 -0.02 8.70
CA LYS A 172 2.30 -1.46 8.46
C LYS A 172 0.92 -1.94 8.90
N THR A 173 0.03 -1.00 9.20
CA THR A 173 -1.31 -1.28 9.74
C THR A 173 -2.35 -1.37 8.62
N THR A 174 -3.48 -2.01 8.90
CA THR A 174 -4.61 -2.00 7.95
C THR A 174 -5.21 -0.59 7.78
N ASP A 175 -5.08 0.27 8.79
CA ASP A 175 -5.49 1.68 8.67
C ASP A 175 -4.59 2.43 7.69
N ALA A 176 -3.28 2.19 7.70
CA ALA A 176 -2.36 2.72 6.69
C ALA A 176 -2.69 2.20 5.28
N PHE A 177 -3.04 0.92 5.14
CA PHE A 177 -3.55 0.38 3.87
C PHE A 177 -4.82 1.11 3.41
N ASN A 178 -5.79 1.30 4.31
CA ASN A 178 -7.03 2.00 3.98
C ASN A 178 -6.78 3.47 3.62
N ALA A 179 -5.77 4.11 4.23
CA ALA A 179 -5.40 5.50 3.95
C ALA A 179 -4.95 5.71 2.49
N VAL A 180 -4.39 4.68 1.84
CA VAL A 180 -4.05 4.70 0.40
C VAL A 180 -5.29 4.94 -0.48
N PHE A 181 -6.48 4.61 0.03
CA PHE A 181 -7.78 4.77 -0.64
C PHE A 181 -8.68 5.80 0.05
N ALA A 182 -8.12 6.66 0.90
CA ALA A 182 -8.89 7.67 1.62
C ALA A 182 -9.50 8.71 0.67
N GLU A 183 -10.58 9.37 1.10
CA GLU A 183 -11.11 10.50 0.35
C GLU A 183 -10.05 11.61 0.24
N PRO A 184 -9.91 12.25 -0.94
CA PRO A 184 -9.01 13.38 -1.10
C PRO A 184 -9.49 14.56 -0.24
N GLN A 185 -8.57 15.43 0.17
CA GLN A 185 -8.90 16.60 0.99
C GLN A 185 -9.92 17.53 0.31
N ASN A 186 -9.86 17.64 -1.02
CA ASN A 186 -10.69 18.54 -1.83
C ASN A 186 -11.62 17.76 -2.77
N GLY A 187 -12.57 17.01 -2.23
CA GLY A 187 -13.64 16.39 -3.02
C GLY A 187 -13.97 14.98 -2.57
N SER A 188 -14.37 14.14 -3.52
CA SER A 188 -14.55 12.72 -3.28
C SER A 188 -13.99 11.89 -4.44
N ARG A 189 -13.55 10.68 -4.12
CA ARG A 189 -13.09 9.69 -5.10
C ARG A 189 -14.14 9.41 -6.16
N ARG A 190 -15.41 9.35 -5.74
CA ARG A 190 -16.55 9.19 -6.66
C ARG A 190 -16.65 10.35 -7.65
N ALA A 191 -16.52 11.59 -7.19
CA ALA A 191 -16.57 12.77 -8.06
C ALA A 191 -15.38 12.83 -9.03
N MET A 192 -14.23 12.26 -8.65
CA MET A 192 -13.05 12.11 -9.50
C MET A 192 -13.14 10.92 -10.47
N GLY A 193 -14.22 10.14 -10.42
CA GLY A 193 -14.36 8.94 -11.22
C GLY A 193 -13.33 7.85 -10.85
N LEU A 194 -12.84 7.77 -9.62
CA LEU A 194 -11.88 6.73 -9.26
C LEU A 194 -12.60 5.40 -8.96
N HIS A 195 -12.14 4.30 -9.58
CA HIS A 195 -12.57 2.95 -9.19
C HIS A 195 -12.14 2.63 -7.75
N SER A 196 -12.80 1.64 -7.13
CA SER A 196 -12.51 1.16 -5.78
C SER A 196 -11.07 0.67 -5.58
N TRP A 197 -10.49 0.00 -6.59
CA TRP A 197 -9.12 -0.52 -6.57
C TRP A 197 -8.06 0.55 -6.87
N CYS A 198 -8.44 1.75 -7.32
CA CYS A 198 -7.48 2.83 -7.58
C CYS A 198 -7.02 3.44 -6.27
N THR A 199 -5.72 3.62 -6.08
CA THR A 199 -5.21 4.48 -5.01
C THR A 199 -5.72 5.92 -5.21
N THR A 200 -5.85 6.69 -4.14
CA THR A 200 -6.28 8.10 -4.25
C THR A 200 -5.18 8.96 -4.86
N ASP A 201 -3.93 8.68 -4.52
CA ASP A 201 -2.75 9.27 -5.13
C ASP A 201 -2.08 8.24 -6.06
N LEU A 202 -1.78 8.63 -7.30
CA LEU A 202 -1.05 7.80 -8.28
C LEU A 202 0.40 7.50 -7.84
N GLN A 203 0.94 8.28 -6.91
CA GLN A 203 2.25 8.07 -6.31
C GLN A 203 2.19 7.27 -5.01
N ALA A 204 1.02 6.77 -4.59
CA ALA A 204 0.94 5.87 -3.46
C ALA A 204 1.80 4.62 -3.69
N GLU A 205 2.46 4.15 -2.63
CA GLU A 205 3.42 3.05 -2.71
C GLU A 205 3.17 2.00 -1.63
N VAL A 206 3.37 0.75 -1.99
CA VAL A 206 3.54 -0.36 -1.04
C VAL A 206 5.01 -0.74 -1.03
N LYS A 207 5.64 -0.75 0.14
CA LYS A 207 7.03 -1.22 0.30
C LYS A 207 7.02 -2.59 0.94
N ALA A 208 7.57 -3.60 0.27
CA ALA A 208 7.82 -4.92 0.85
C ALA A 208 9.29 -5.02 1.32
N TYR A 209 9.50 -5.34 2.59
CA TYR A 209 10.84 -5.33 3.20
C TYR A 209 11.54 -6.69 3.17
N LYS A 210 10.83 -7.78 2.84
CA LYS A 210 11.43 -9.10 2.64
C LYS A 210 11.42 -9.48 1.15
N PRO A 211 12.33 -10.37 0.71
CA PRO A 211 12.29 -10.96 -0.62
C PRO A 211 10.89 -11.46 -1.03
N ILE A 212 10.51 -11.23 -2.28
CA ILE A 212 9.30 -11.78 -2.88
C ILE A 212 9.71 -12.92 -3.82
N SER A 213 9.33 -14.14 -3.46
CA SER A 213 9.55 -15.33 -4.31
C SER A 213 8.84 -15.16 -5.65
N GLN A 214 9.38 -15.82 -6.67
CA GLN A 214 8.79 -15.87 -8.00
C GLN A 214 7.42 -16.57 -8.00
N ASP A 215 7.13 -17.39 -6.99
CA ASP A 215 5.82 -18.04 -6.82
C ASP A 215 4.67 -17.03 -6.64
N TYR A 216 5.01 -15.78 -6.28
CA TYR A 216 4.05 -14.68 -6.22
C TYR A 216 3.90 -13.94 -7.55
N PHE A 217 4.68 -14.26 -8.59
CA PHE A 217 4.58 -13.57 -9.88
C PHE A 217 3.43 -14.18 -10.67
N LEU A 218 2.43 -13.35 -10.97
CA LEU A 218 1.29 -13.72 -11.80
C LEU A 218 1.64 -13.59 -13.29
N GLU A 219 2.38 -12.55 -13.66
CA GLU A 219 2.80 -12.30 -15.04
C GLU A 219 4.05 -11.42 -15.07
N ILE A 220 4.92 -11.65 -16.06
CA ILE A 220 6.01 -10.73 -16.39
C ILE A 220 5.74 -10.17 -17.79
N ILE A 221 5.59 -8.86 -17.86
CA ILE A 221 5.23 -8.10 -19.06
C ILE A 221 6.45 -7.32 -19.51
N ASP A 222 7.07 -7.77 -20.59
CA ASP A 222 8.10 -7.01 -21.31
C ASP A 222 7.58 -6.58 -22.68
N ARG A 223 8.42 -5.91 -23.48
CA ARG A 223 8.08 -5.37 -24.80
C ARG A 223 7.40 -6.37 -25.75
N ARG A 224 7.60 -7.69 -25.57
CA ARG A 224 7.00 -8.72 -26.41
C ARG A 224 5.54 -9.01 -26.06
N SER A 225 5.09 -8.61 -24.86
CA SER A 225 3.71 -8.79 -24.44
C SER A 225 2.79 -7.76 -25.12
N PRO A 226 1.61 -8.16 -25.62
CA PRO A 226 0.63 -7.23 -26.16
C PRO A 226 0.10 -6.25 -25.09
N ARG A 227 0.26 -6.57 -23.80
CA ARG A 227 -0.12 -5.70 -22.68
C ARG A 227 0.93 -4.64 -22.35
N TYR A 228 2.12 -4.68 -22.98
CA TYR A 228 3.23 -3.80 -22.63
C TYR A 228 2.88 -2.32 -22.69
N HIS A 229 2.33 -1.85 -23.81
CA HIS A 229 1.97 -0.45 -23.99
C HIS A 229 0.84 0.01 -23.06
N PHE A 230 -0.03 -0.91 -22.66
CA PHE A 230 -1.06 -0.63 -21.67
C PHE A 230 -0.42 -0.26 -20.32
N PHE A 231 0.55 -1.03 -19.83
CA PHE A 231 1.23 -0.69 -18.57
C PHE A 231 2.21 0.49 -18.71
N LEU A 232 2.84 0.64 -19.87
CA LEU A 232 3.82 1.71 -20.11
C LEU A 232 3.19 3.10 -20.23
N ASN A 233 1.99 3.19 -20.81
CA ASN A 233 1.36 4.46 -21.17
C ASN A 233 0.10 4.80 -20.36
N ARG A 234 -0.40 3.90 -19.50
CA ARG A 234 -1.59 4.19 -18.71
C ARG A 234 -1.28 5.30 -17.71
N ARG A 235 -1.95 6.44 -17.92
CA ARG A 235 -1.83 7.64 -17.08
C ARG A 235 -2.90 7.68 -16.00
N ASP A 236 -4.05 7.05 -16.24
CA ASP A 236 -5.26 7.32 -15.48
C ASP A 236 -5.97 6.04 -15.02
N ALA A 237 -6.59 6.14 -13.85
CA ALA A 237 -7.39 5.12 -13.19
C ALA A 237 -8.86 5.58 -13.06
N ILE A 238 -9.34 6.26 -14.10
CA ILE A 238 -10.66 6.92 -14.15
C ILE A 238 -11.70 5.96 -14.76
N LEU A 239 -12.89 5.96 -14.17
CA LEU A 239 -14.14 5.27 -14.53
C LEU A 239 -14.68 5.69 -15.90
#